data_AF-A0A8S0VA62-F1
#
_entry.id   AF-A0A8S0VA62-F1
#
_cell.length_a   1.000
_cell.length_b   1.000
_cell.length_c   1.000
_cell.angle_alpha   90.00
_cell.angle_beta   90.00
_cell.angle_gamma   90.00
#
_symmetry.space_group_name_H-M   'P 1'
#
loop_
_entity.id
_entity.type
_entity.pdbx_description
1 polymer ?
#
loop_
_entity_poly.entity_id
_entity_poly.type
_entity_poly.pdbx_seq_one_letter_code
_entity_poly.pdbx_strand_id
1 'polypeptide(L)'
;MGVDRPIQYVNVWAISREPAFRPERFLEEDFDMKGRDFRLLPFGVGRRVFPGAQLGINFVAFMLGHLLHHCHWALPIGMTAEEIDVRENPGQVTYMRTPLQSVPTPRLPADLYKRVAVDI
;
A
#
# COMPACT_ATOMS: atom_id res chain seq x y z
N MET A 1 -9.22 32.23 30.34
CA MET A 1 -9.59 30.82 30.60
C MET A 1 -8.94 29.96 29.52
N GLY A 2 -7.63 29.71 29.65
CA GLY A 2 -6.86 28.89 28.71
C GLY A 2 -6.93 27.46 29.18
N VAL A 3 -7.66 26.60 28.46
CA VAL A 3 -7.68 25.18 28.75
C VAL A 3 -6.42 24.59 28.12
N ASP A 4 -5.44 24.23 28.94
CA ASP A 4 -4.35 23.33 28.52
C ASP A 4 -4.99 22.01 28.09
N ARG A 5 -5.17 21.83 26.78
CA ARG A 5 -5.66 20.56 26.24
C ARG A 5 -4.48 19.62 26.07
N PRO A 6 -4.51 18.42 26.65
CA PRO A 6 -3.45 17.45 26.45
C PRO A 6 -3.38 17.04 24.98
N ILE A 7 -2.16 16.76 24.51
CA ILE A 7 -1.94 16.17 23.18
C ILE A 7 -2.59 14.78 23.17
N GLN A 8 -3.40 14.52 22.14
CA GLN A 8 -4.05 13.23 21.93
C GLN A 8 -3.43 12.54 20.72
N TYR A 9 -3.21 11.23 20.83
CA TYR A 9 -2.74 10.37 19.76
C TYR A 9 -3.81 9.32 19.43
N VAL A 10 -3.99 9.04 18.14
CA VAL A 10 -4.85 7.96 17.67
C VAL A 10 -3.97 6.84 17.12
N ASN A 11 -4.08 5.65 17.70
CA ASN A 11 -3.29 4.49 17.28
C ASN A 11 -4.02 3.72 16.16
N VAL A 12 -3.88 4.19 14.92
CA VAL A 12 -4.49 3.54 13.75
C VAL A 12 -3.92 2.15 13.46
N TRP A 13 -2.67 1.88 13.89
CA TRP A 13 -2.05 0.57 13.76
C TRP A 13 -2.76 -0.48 14.61
N ALA A 14 -3.09 -0.15 15.87
CA ALA A 14 -3.83 -1.06 16.74
C ALA A 14 -5.25 -1.38 16.21
N ILE A 15 -5.90 -0.41 15.57
CA ILE A 15 -7.24 -0.58 14.96
C ILE A 15 -7.17 -1.54 13.77
N SER A 16 -6.13 -1.41 12.94
CA SER A 16 -6.01 -2.10 11.66
C SER A 16 -5.28 -3.45 11.76
N ARG A 17 -4.87 -3.85 12.97
CA ARG A 17 -3.95 -4.97 13.18
C ARG A 17 -4.66 -6.30 13.01
N GLU A 18 -4.08 -7.13 12.16
CA GLU A 18 -4.54 -8.49 11.87
C GLU A 18 -3.37 -9.47 12.05
N PRO A 19 -3.62 -10.72 12.48
CA PRO A 19 -2.54 -11.71 12.68
C PRO A 19 -1.81 -12.08 11.39
N ALA A 20 -2.48 -11.98 10.25
CA ALA A 20 -1.95 -12.33 8.94
C ALA A 20 -2.52 -11.41 7.85
N PHE A 21 -1.80 -11.34 6.73
CA PHE A 21 -2.26 -10.66 5.54
C PHE A 21 -3.34 -11.49 4.84
N ARG A 22 -4.60 -11.02 4.90
CA ARG A 22 -5.79 -11.67 4.30
C ARG A 22 -6.62 -10.60 3.57
N PRO A 23 -6.30 -10.27 2.31
CA PRO A 23 -7.02 -9.23 1.56
C PRO A 23 -8.47 -9.59 1.23
N GLU A 24 -8.81 -10.89 1.19
CA GLU A 24 -10.15 -11.40 0.86
C GLU A 24 -11.23 -10.93 1.84
N ARG A 25 -10.85 -10.58 3.08
CA ARG A 25 -11.76 -10.02 4.09
C ARG A 25 -12.51 -8.76 3.64
N PHE A 26 -11.95 -8.04 2.65
CA PHE A 26 -12.56 -6.84 2.08
C PHE A 26 -13.51 -7.15 0.92
N LEU A 27 -13.64 -8.43 0.52
CA LEU A 27 -14.59 -8.92 -0.48
C LEU A 27 -15.82 -9.58 0.16
N GLU A 28 -15.67 -10.07 1.40
CA GLU A 28 -16.72 -10.78 2.14
C GLU A 28 -17.86 -9.84 2.59
N GLU A 29 -17.53 -8.58 2.87
CA GLU A 29 -18.48 -7.57 3.33
C GLU A 29 -18.22 -6.22 2.64
N ASP A 30 -19.26 -5.40 2.53
CA ASP A 30 -19.10 -4.01 2.06
C ASP A 30 -18.17 -3.24 3.00
N PHE A 31 -17.22 -2.50 2.42
CA PHE A 31 -16.09 -1.93 3.16
C PHE A 31 -15.70 -0.55 2.61
N ASP A 32 -15.67 0.45 3.49
CA ASP A 32 -15.31 1.84 3.12
C ASP A 32 -13.95 2.27 3.68
N MET A 33 -12.92 2.18 2.84
CA MET A 33 -11.57 2.66 3.16
C MET A 33 -11.42 4.19 3.28
N LYS A 34 -12.45 4.99 2.94
CA LYS A 34 -12.40 6.47 2.95
C LYS A 34 -12.81 7.09 4.29
N GLY A 35 -13.01 6.28 5.32
CA GLY A 35 -13.15 6.74 6.71
C GLY A 35 -14.57 6.67 7.28
N ARG A 36 -15.50 5.93 6.67
CA ARG A 36 -16.78 5.59 7.35
C ARG A 36 -16.73 4.25 8.07
N ASP A 37 -15.71 3.45 7.80
CA ASP A 37 -15.51 2.14 8.41
C ASP A 37 -14.34 2.17 9.38
N PHE A 38 -14.58 1.80 10.64
CA PHE A 38 -13.57 1.81 11.70
C PHE A 38 -12.75 0.52 11.76
N ARG A 39 -13.00 -0.46 10.88
CA ARG A 39 -12.13 -1.63 10.70
C ARG A 39 -10.77 -1.28 10.06
N LEU A 40 -10.69 -0.13 9.38
CA LEU A 40 -9.45 0.38 8.79
C LEU A 40 -9.52 1.90 8.61
N LEU A 41 -8.51 2.64 9.09
CA LEU A 41 -8.47 4.10 8.98
C LEU A 41 -7.15 4.59 8.34
N PRO A 42 -6.86 4.18 7.08
CA PRO A 42 -5.55 4.44 6.47
C PRO A 42 -5.33 5.92 6.15
N PHE A 43 -6.41 6.69 6.04
CA PHE A 43 -6.41 8.14 5.76
C PHE A 43 -6.95 8.97 6.93
N GLY A 44 -7.21 8.35 8.08
CA GLY A 44 -7.93 8.98 9.19
C GLY A 44 -9.43 9.16 8.91
N VAL A 45 -10.09 9.97 9.74
CA VAL A 45 -11.54 10.19 9.70
C VAL A 45 -11.91 11.59 10.21
N GLY A 46 -13.11 12.06 9.85
CA GLY A 46 -13.70 13.29 10.35
C GLY A 46 -12.96 14.54 9.86
N ARG A 47 -12.87 15.57 10.71
CA ARG A 47 -12.31 16.89 10.33
C ARG A 47 -10.81 16.88 10.00
N ARG A 48 -10.09 15.79 10.33
CA ARG A 48 -8.65 15.63 10.11
C ARG A 48 -8.33 14.50 9.13
N VAL A 49 -9.32 14.04 8.36
CA VAL A 49 -9.10 13.07 7.28
C VAL A 49 -8.11 13.63 6.25
N PHE A 50 -7.25 12.78 5.70
CA PHE A 50 -6.30 13.17 4.67
C PHE A 50 -7.05 13.62 3.41
N PRO A 51 -6.89 14.89 2.95
CA PRO A 51 -7.65 15.41 1.82
C PRO A 51 -7.28 14.73 0.49
N GLY A 52 -6.10 14.11 0.40
CA GLY A 52 -5.63 13.37 -0.77
C GLY A 52 -6.04 11.89 -0.80
N ALA A 53 -7.00 11.44 0.03
CA ALA A 53 -7.35 10.02 0.13
C ALA A 53 -7.70 9.39 -1.23
N GLN A 54 -8.56 10.04 -2.03
CA GLN A 54 -8.94 9.52 -3.35
C GLN A 54 -7.76 9.46 -4.32
N LEU A 55 -6.87 10.46 -4.28
CA LEU A 55 -5.67 10.47 -5.10
C LEU A 55 -4.74 9.32 -4.71
N GLY A 56 -4.51 9.10 -3.42
CA GLY A 56 -3.70 7.99 -2.91
C GLY A 56 -4.23 6.63 -3.34
N ILE A 57 -5.54 6.41 -3.21
CA ILE A 57 -6.21 5.16 -3.64
C ILE A 57 -6.00 4.94 -5.15
N ASN A 58 -6.29 5.96 -5.96
CA ASN A 58 -6.17 5.85 -7.42
C ASN A 58 -4.72 5.62 -7.84
N PHE A 59 -3.77 6.31 -7.20
CA PHE A 59 -2.35 6.19 -7.50
C PHE A 59 -1.82 4.79 -7.19
N VAL A 60 -2.13 4.25 -6.00
CA VAL A 60 -1.72 2.89 -5.61
C VAL A 60 -2.35 1.84 -6.52
N ALA A 61 -3.66 1.95 -6.80
CA ALA A 61 -4.35 1.02 -7.70
C ALA A 61 -3.75 1.04 -9.11
N PHE A 62 -3.50 2.23 -9.66
CA PHE A 62 -2.90 2.41 -10.98
C PHE A 62 -1.47 1.84 -11.04
N MET A 63 -0.64 2.16 -10.04
CA MET A 63 0.73 1.67 -9.97
C MET A 63 0.79 0.15 -9.84
N LEU A 64 0.00 -0.43 -8.92
CA LEU A 64 -0.07 -1.88 -8.77
C LEU A 64 -0.58 -2.55 -10.04
N GLY A 65 -1.62 -1.99 -10.67
CA GLY A 65 -2.13 -2.47 -11.95
C GLY A 65 -1.03 -2.52 -13.01
N HIS A 66 -0.23 -1.46 -13.15
CA HIS A 66 0.89 -1.44 -14.09
C HIS A 66 1.96 -2.47 -13.75
N LEU A 67 2.41 -2.52 -12.50
CA LEU A 67 3.47 -3.44 -12.06
C LEU A 67 3.07 -4.90 -12.28
N LEU A 68 1.84 -5.29 -11.94
CA LEU A 68 1.33 -6.65 -12.09
C LEU A 68 0.97 -7.00 -13.55
N HIS A 69 0.50 -6.02 -14.33
CA HIS A 69 0.15 -6.23 -15.73
C HIS A 69 1.39 -6.39 -16.62
N HIS A 70 2.49 -5.68 -16.35
CA HIS A 70 3.65 -5.67 -17.24
C HIS A 70 4.73 -6.69 -16.91
N CYS A 71 4.85 -7.12 -15.65
CA CYS A 71 5.98 -7.94 -15.20
C CYS A 71 5.53 -9.22 -14.50
N HIS A 72 6.27 -10.31 -14.71
CA HIS A 72 6.36 -11.40 -13.74
C HIS A 72 7.38 -10.99 -12.67
N TRP A 73 7.07 -11.27 -11.41
CA TRP A 73 7.89 -10.90 -10.28
C TRP A 73 8.45 -12.15 -9.62
N ALA A 74 9.76 -12.19 -9.45
CA ALA A 74 10.45 -13.26 -8.73
C ALA A 74 11.35 -12.67 -7.64
N LEU A 75 11.67 -13.48 -6.64
CA LEU A 75 12.74 -13.15 -5.71
C LEU A 75 14.11 -13.36 -6.38
N PRO A 76 15.18 -12.70 -5.88
CA PRO A 76 16.54 -12.99 -6.29
C PRO A 76 16.85 -14.49 -6.20
N ILE A 77 17.74 -14.96 -7.09
CA ILE A 77 18.14 -16.37 -7.12
C ILE A 77 18.69 -16.78 -5.76
N GLY A 78 18.16 -17.87 -5.21
CA GLY A 78 18.57 -18.42 -3.92
C GLY A 78 17.86 -17.80 -2.71
N MET A 79 16.93 -16.85 -2.91
CA MET A 79 16.13 -16.27 -1.83
C MET A 79 14.74 -16.93 -1.75
N THR A 80 14.29 -17.27 -0.54
CA THR A 80 12.93 -17.76 -0.29
C THR A 80 12.03 -16.68 0.32
N ALA A 81 10.71 -16.92 0.34
CA ALA A 81 9.75 -15.96 0.87
C ALA A 81 9.91 -15.76 2.39
N GLU A 82 10.32 -16.80 3.11
CA GLU A 82 10.54 -16.79 4.56
C GLU A 82 11.74 -15.93 4.98
N GLU A 83 12.67 -15.69 4.06
CA GLU A 83 13.85 -14.84 4.26
C GLU A 83 13.53 -13.34 4.09
N ILE A 84 12.33 -12.99 3.63
CA ILE A 84 11.90 -11.60 3.50
C ILE A 84 11.64 -11.01 4.89
N ASP A 85 12.45 -10.01 5.24
CA ASP A 85 12.34 -9.30 6.49
C ASP A 85 11.21 -8.25 6.45
N VAL A 86 10.03 -8.63 6.96
CA VAL A 86 8.83 -7.77 7.02
C VAL A 86 8.79 -6.82 8.23
N ARG A 87 9.87 -6.72 9.00
CA ARG A 87 9.94 -5.81 10.15
C ARG A 87 10.03 -4.36 9.67
N GLU A 88 9.55 -3.42 10.49
CA GLU A 88 9.39 -2.02 10.12
C GLU A 88 10.43 -1.12 10.80
N ASN A 89 10.76 0.01 10.18
CA ASN A 89 11.46 1.12 10.83
C ASN A 89 10.46 2.02 11.57
N PRO A 90 10.75 2.46 12.81
CA PRO A 90 9.87 3.35 13.56
C PRO A 90 9.83 4.74 12.94
N GLY A 91 8.65 5.37 12.90
CA GLY A 91 8.49 6.72 12.36
C GLY A 91 7.02 7.11 12.16
N GLN A 92 6.79 8.35 11.67
CA GLN A 92 5.46 8.79 11.24
C GLN A 92 5.01 8.08 9.95
N VAL A 93 5.98 7.72 9.10
CA VAL A 93 5.78 6.88 7.92
C VAL A 93 6.55 5.59 8.16
N THR A 94 5.87 4.47 7.96
CA THR A 94 6.43 3.14 8.18
C THR A 94 7.08 2.63 6.90
N TYR A 95 8.37 2.31 6.98
CA TYR A 95 9.12 1.66 5.90
C TYR A 95 9.54 0.26 6.34
N MET A 96 9.72 -0.67 5.41
CA MET A 96 10.41 -1.93 5.70
C MET A 96 11.81 -1.62 6.22
N ARG A 97 12.24 -2.32 7.28
CA ARG A 97 13.57 -2.14 7.84
C ARG A 97 14.65 -2.51 6.82
N THR A 98 14.41 -3.59 6.09
CA THR A 98 15.24 -4.02 4.97
C THR A 98 14.43 -3.84 3.69
N PRO A 99 14.88 -3.05 2.70
CA PRO A 99 14.15 -2.85 1.46
C PRO A 99 13.92 -4.18 0.72
N LEU A 100 12.68 -4.42 0.29
CA LEU A 100 12.32 -5.59 -0.51
C LEU A 100 13.15 -5.63 -1.81
N GLN A 101 13.75 -6.79 -2.08
CA GLN A 101 14.41 -7.06 -3.35
C GLN A 101 13.48 -7.91 -4.22
N SER A 102 13.35 -7.56 -5.49
CA SER A 102 12.59 -8.33 -6.47
C SER A 102 13.17 -8.17 -7.87
N VAL A 103 12.95 -9.19 -8.70
CA VAL A 103 13.43 -9.24 -10.08
C VAL A 103 12.21 -9.19 -11.01
N PRO A 104 11.90 -8.04 -11.62
CA PRO A 104 10.84 -7.95 -12.61
C PRO A 104 11.32 -8.50 -13.95
N THR A 105 10.49 -9.31 -14.61
CA THR A 105 10.71 -9.78 -15.98
C THR A 105 9.51 -9.42 -16.85
N PRO A 106 9.69 -8.81 -18.03
CA PRO A 106 8.57 -8.46 -18.91
C PRO A 106 7.70 -9.67 -19.24
N ARG A 107 6.37 -9.51 -19.19
CA ARG A 107 5.41 -10.59 -19.52
C ARG A 107 5.29 -10.83 -21.03
N LEU A 108 5.52 -9.80 -21.83
CA LEU A 108 5.39 -9.85 -23.28
C LEU A 108 6.78 -9.95 -23.95
N PRO A 109 6.83 -10.38 -25.23
CA PRO A 109 8.02 -10.25 -26.06
C PRO A 109 8.55 -8.81 -26.12
N ALA A 110 9.88 -8.65 -26.15
CA ALA A 110 10.55 -7.35 -26.05
C ALA A 110 10.17 -6.38 -27.20
N ASP A 111 9.82 -6.91 -28.37
CA ASP A 111 9.38 -6.15 -29.53
C ASP A 111 8.05 -5.42 -29.31
N LEU A 112 7.19 -5.91 -28.42
CA LEU A 112 5.92 -5.26 -28.08
C LEU A 112 6.06 -4.07 -27.11
N TYR A 113 7.24 -3.88 -26.51
CA TYR A 113 7.53 -2.71 -25.67
C TYR A 113 8.24 -1.58 -26.41
N LYS A 114 8.48 -1.74 -27.73
CA LYS A 114 9.05 -0.67 -28.55
C LYS A 114 8.08 0.51 -28.58
N ARG A 115 8.54 1.67 -28.14
CA ARG A 115 7.79 2.92 -28.30
C ARG A 115 7.78 3.26 -29.78
N VAL A 116 6.63 3.11 -30.41
CA VAL A 116 6.40 3.64 -31.76
C VAL A 116 5.91 5.07 -31.60
N ALA A 117 6.50 6.00 -32.33
CA ALA A 117 5.96 7.35 -32.42
C ALA A 117 4.54 7.23 -32.98
N VAL A 118 3.56 7.70 -32.22
CA VAL A 118 2.22 7.91 -32.78
C VAL A 118 2.34 9.19 -33.59
N ASP A 119 2.22 9.09 -34.92
CA ASP A 119 1.99 10.28 -35.74
C ASP A 119 0.59 10.77 -35.38
N ILE A 120 0.54 11.87 -34.60
CA ILE A 120 -0.69 12.60 -34.25
C ILE A 120 -0.75 13.85 -35.11
#